data_AF-A0A8S9RWI0-F1
#
_entry.id   AF-A0A8S9RWI0-F1
#
_cell.length_a   1.000
_cell.length_b   1.000
_cell.length_c   1.000
_cell.angle_alpha   90.00
_cell.angle_beta   90.00
_cell.angle_gamma   90.00
#
_symmetry.space_group_name_H-M   'P 1'
#
loop_
_entity.id
_entity.type
_entity.pdbx_description
1 polymer ?
#
loop_
_entity_poly.entity_id
_entity_poly.type
_entity_poly.pdbx_seq_one_letter_code
_entity_poly.pdbx_strand_id
1 'polypeptide(L)'
;MCADVTSPDLNITDGSIDLIFSNWLLMYLSDKEVELLVERMVGWIKVGGYIFFRESCFHQSGDSKRKSNPTHYREPRFYTKVFQECVTRDAAGNSFELSMIGQKCIGAYVKNKKNQNQICWIWQKVSSENDRGFQRFLDNVQYKSSGILRYERVFGQGFVSTGGIETTKEFVEKMDLKPGQKVLDVGCGIGGGDFYMAENFDVHVVGIDLSVNMISFALERAIGLNCSVEFEVADCTTKHYPENSFDVIYSRDTILHIQVHKLYLSRLFSLASLSL
;
A
#
# COMPACT_ATOMS: atom_id res chain seq x y z
N MET A 1 14.35 -27.19 10.36
CA MET A 1 14.25 -27.86 9.05
C MET A 1 15.08 -27.06 8.06
N CYS A 2 15.88 -27.71 7.21
CA CYS A 2 16.53 -27.07 6.08
C CYS A 2 15.79 -27.50 4.83
N ALA A 3 15.17 -26.57 4.11
CA ALA A 3 14.35 -26.87 2.93
C ALA A 3 14.38 -25.68 1.96
N ASP A 4 14.21 -25.98 0.68
CA ASP A 4 13.89 -24.98 -0.34
C ASP A 4 12.38 -24.72 -0.32
N VAL A 5 11.97 -23.45 -0.30
CA VAL A 5 10.55 -23.07 -0.29
C VAL A 5 9.83 -23.46 -1.58
N THR A 6 10.57 -23.61 -2.69
CA THR A 6 10.01 -24.05 -3.98
C THR A 6 9.90 -25.56 -4.10
N SER A 7 10.50 -26.32 -3.17
CA SER A 7 10.52 -27.77 -3.23
C SER A 7 9.10 -28.36 -3.25
N PRO A 8 8.81 -29.29 -4.18
CA PRO A 8 7.56 -30.03 -4.17
C PRO A 8 7.42 -30.96 -2.96
N ASP A 9 8.54 -31.32 -2.33
CA ASP A 9 8.58 -32.22 -1.16
C ASP A 9 8.41 -31.47 0.17
N LEU A 10 8.41 -30.14 0.15
CA LEU A 10 8.14 -29.34 1.36
C LEU A 10 6.66 -29.52 1.76
N ASN A 11 6.42 -30.28 2.82
CA ASN A 11 5.06 -30.51 3.30
C ASN A 11 4.80 -29.71 4.59
N ILE A 12 3.88 -28.74 4.49
CA ILE A 12 3.35 -27.99 5.62
C ILE A 12 1.84 -28.21 5.61
N THR A 13 1.29 -28.54 6.78
CA THR A 13 -0.14 -28.82 6.93
C THR A 13 -0.98 -27.58 6.64
N ASP A 14 -2.00 -27.70 5.80
CA ASP A 14 -2.94 -26.62 5.53
C ASP A 14 -3.69 -26.18 6.78
N GLY A 15 -3.96 -24.87 6.88
CA GLY A 15 -4.65 -24.29 8.04
C GLY A 15 -3.93 -24.49 9.38
N SER A 16 -2.62 -24.72 9.37
CA SER A 16 -1.84 -24.93 10.61
C SER A 16 -1.11 -23.68 11.08
N ILE A 17 -0.88 -22.71 10.19
CA ILE A 17 -0.02 -21.55 10.45
C ILE A 17 -0.82 -20.29 10.75
N ASP A 18 -0.44 -19.56 11.81
CA ASP A 18 -1.05 -18.26 12.15
C ASP A 18 -0.36 -17.08 11.44
N LEU A 19 0.96 -17.19 11.22
CA LEU A 19 1.77 -16.18 10.54
C LEU A 19 2.86 -16.84 9.68
N ILE A 20 2.90 -16.47 8.41
CA ILE A 20 4.07 -16.68 7.55
C ILE A 20 4.84 -15.36 7.48
N PHE A 21 6.13 -15.41 7.81
CA PHE A 21 7.00 -14.23 7.81
C PHE A 21 8.21 -14.48 6.91
N SER A 22 8.46 -13.56 5.99
CA SER A 22 9.71 -13.50 5.22
C SER A 22 10.22 -12.06 5.09
N ASN A 23 11.52 -11.91 4.93
CA ASN A 23 12.16 -10.62 4.67
C ASN A 23 13.34 -10.85 3.73
N TRP A 24 13.16 -10.47 2.47
CA TRP A 24 13.96 -10.83 1.29
C TRP A 24 13.93 -12.34 0.99
N LEU A 25 12.87 -12.78 0.32
CA LEU A 25 12.73 -14.17 -0.11
C LEU A 25 12.27 -14.25 -1.57
N LEU A 26 11.14 -13.64 -1.90
CA LEU A 26 10.48 -13.79 -3.21
C LEU A 26 11.31 -13.18 -4.34
N MET A 27 12.18 -12.23 -4.04
CA MET A 27 13.14 -11.67 -4.99
C MET A 27 14.20 -12.69 -5.48
N TYR A 28 14.30 -13.87 -4.85
CA TYR A 28 15.20 -14.95 -5.27
C TYR A 28 14.51 -16.07 -6.04
N LEU A 29 13.19 -15.98 -6.23
CA LEU A 29 12.38 -16.93 -6.97
C LEU A 29 12.05 -16.34 -8.35
N SER A 30 11.87 -17.21 -9.35
CA SER A 30 11.26 -16.84 -10.62
C SER A 30 9.79 -16.45 -10.45
N ASP A 31 9.22 -15.78 -11.45
CA ASP A 31 7.81 -15.34 -11.38
C ASP A 31 6.86 -16.52 -11.14
N LYS A 32 7.13 -17.66 -11.80
CA LYS A 32 6.29 -18.85 -11.66
C LYS A 32 6.41 -19.49 -10.27
N GLU A 33 7.60 -19.50 -9.70
CA GLU A 33 7.82 -20.01 -8.35
C GLU A 33 7.14 -19.14 -7.30
N VAL A 34 7.09 -17.81 -7.50
CA VAL A 34 6.33 -16.91 -6.61
C VAL A 34 4.84 -17.24 -6.68
N GLU A 35 4.25 -17.36 -7.87
CA GLU A 35 2.82 -17.73 -8.03
C GLU A 35 2.49 -19.03 -7.29
N LEU A 36 3.29 -20.08 -7.50
CA LEU A 36 3.07 -21.40 -6.88
C LEU A 36 3.26 -21.36 -5.36
N LEU A 37 4.26 -20.62 -4.87
CA LEU A 37 4.51 -20.50 -3.44
C LEU A 37 3.38 -19.73 -2.75
N VAL A 38 2.83 -18.70 -3.37
CA VAL A 38 1.72 -17.92 -2.80
C VAL A 38 0.49 -18.80 -2.62
N GLU A 39 0.12 -19.61 -3.61
CA GLU A 39 -1.01 -20.56 -3.50
C GLU A 39 -0.83 -21.50 -2.29
N ARG A 40 0.38 -22.02 -2.11
CA ARG A 40 0.73 -22.87 -0.95
C ARG A 40 0.66 -22.10 0.37
N MET A 41 1.20 -20.89 0.43
CA MET A 41 1.14 -20.04 1.63
C MET A 41 -0.31 -19.77 2.06
N VAL A 42 -1.22 -19.52 1.11
CA VAL A 42 -2.65 -19.36 1.41
C VAL A 42 -3.26 -20.66 1.93
N GLY A 43 -2.87 -21.83 1.41
CA GLY A 43 -3.25 -23.13 1.97
C GLY A 43 -2.80 -23.32 3.42
N TRP A 44 -1.51 -23.04 3.68
CA TRP A 44 -0.86 -23.27 4.98
C TRP A 44 -1.42 -22.42 6.12
N ILE A 45 -1.83 -21.18 5.85
CA ILE A 45 -2.35 -20.29 6.88
C ILE A 45 -3.82 -20.57 7.23
N LYS A 46 -4.16 -20.40 8.50
CA LYS A 46 -5.53 -20.40 9.01
C LYS A 46 -6.32 -19.23 8.43
N VAL A 47 -7.65 -19.37 8.39
CA VAL A 47 -8.53 -18.21 8.18
C VAL A 47 -8.30 -17.21 9.33
N GLY A 48 -8.09 -15.95 8.98
CA GLY A 48 -7.67 -14.90 9.92
C GLY A 48 -6.16 -14.84 10.17
N GLY A 49 -5.39 -15.83 9.71
CA GLY A 49 -3.92 -15.82 9.75
C GLY A 49 -3.31 -14.87 8.74
N TYR A 50 -2.02 -14.59 8.89
CA TYR A 50 -1.33 -13.51 8.19
C TYR A 50 -0.15 -13.99 7.35
N ILE A 51 0.14 -13.24 6.29
CA ILE A 51 1.40 -13.32 5.55
C ILE A 51 2.06 -11.95 5.61
N PHE A 52 3.29 -11.90 6.11
CA PHE A 52 4.18 -10.77 6.00
C PHE A 52 5.32 -11.12 5.05
N PHE A 53 5.57 -10.26 4.08
CA PHE A 53 6.81 -10.32 3.31
C PHE A 53 7.34 -8.92 3.01
N ARG A 54 8.64 -8.83 2.79
CA ARG A 54 9.34 -7.60 2.41
C ARG A 54 10.32 -7.92 1.30
N GLU A 55 10.30 -7.14 0.22
CA GLU A 55 11.26 -7.29 -0.89
C GLU A 55 11.99 -6.00 -1.25
N SER A 56 13.09 -6.15 -2.00
CA SER A 56 13.69 -5.03 -2.75
C SER A 56 13.01 -4.91 -4.11
N CYS A 57 12.35 -3.79 -4.35
CA CYS A 57 11.70 -3.48 -5.62
C CYS A 57 12.59 -2.59 -6.51
N PHE A 58 12.26 -2.54 -7.80
CA PHE A 58 12.89 -1.72 -8.85
C PHE A 58 14.36 -2.01 -9.15
N HIS A 59 15.26 -1.90 -8.17
CA HIS A 59 16.67 -2.15 -8.34
C HIS A 59 17.36 -2.55 -7.03
N GLN A 60 18.65 -2.90 -7.14
CA GLN A 60 19.49 -3.27 -6.02
C GLN A 60 19.56 -2.16 -4.95
N SER A 61 19.46 -2.56 -3.68
CA SER A 61 19.60 -1.68 -2.52
C SER A 61 21.03 -1.57 -2.00
N GLY A 62 21.78 -2.69 -1.99
CA GLY A 62 23.15 -2.75 -1.51
C GLY A 62 24.15 -2.17 -2.51
N ASP A 63 25.25 -1.62 -2.01
CA ASP A 63 26.37 -1.02 -2.77
C ASP A 63 27.51 -2.02 -3.07
N SER A 64 27.46 -3.21 -2.48
CA SER A 64 28.50 -4.23 -2.67
C SER A 64 28.56 -4.71 -4.11
N LYS A 65 29.77 -4.70 -4.68
CA LYS A 65 30.03 -5.30 -6.01
C LYS A 65 29.80 -6.80 -5.95
N ARG A 66 29.07 -7.34 -6.93
CA ARG A 66 28.75 -8.77 -7.04
C ARG A 66 29.26 -9.30 -8.39
N LYS A 67 29.89 -10.48 -8.38
CA LYS A 67 30.30 -11.17 -9.62
C LYS A 67 29.10 -11.74 -10.38
N SER A 68 28.08 -12.18 -9.65
CA SER A 68 26.78 -12.63 -10.16
C SER A 68 25.68 -12.14 -9.22
N ASN A 69 24.51 -11.81 -9.76
CA ASN A 69 23.35 -11.40 -8.96
C ASN A 69 22.07 -11.96 -9.59
N PRO A 70 21.54 -13.10 -9.12
CA PRO A 70 20.32 -13.72 -9.66
C PRO A 70 19.03 -13.05 -9.14
N THR A 71 19.13 -11.92 -8.45
CA THR A 71 17.99 -11.27 -7.79
C THR A 71 17.03 -10.65 -8.81
N HIS A 72 15.73 -10.89 -8.64
CA HIS A 72 14.65 -10.28 -9.38
C HIS A 72 14.14 -9.01 -8.69
N TYR A 73 14.56 -7.83 -9.15
CA TYR A 73 14.05 -6.54 -8.67
C TYR A 73 12.79 -6.16 -9.43
N ARG A 74 11.64 -6.58 -8.92
CA ARG A 74 10.35 -6.38 -9.56
C ARG A 74 9.73 -5.04 -9.21
N GLU A 75 8.79 -4.61 -10.03
CA GLU A 75 7.86 -3.56 -9.64
C GLU A 75 6.90 -4.08 -8.53
N PRO A 76 6.50 -3.25 -7.56
CA PRO A 76 5.64 -3.64 -6.44
C PRO A 76 4.30 -4.25 -6.91
N ARG A 77 3.77 -3.75 -8.03
CA ARG A 77 2.51 -4.22 -8.64
C ARG A 77 2.52 -5.72 -8.96
N PHE A 78 3.68 -6.31 -9.23
CA PHE A 78 3.78 -7.76 -9.46
C PHE A 78 3.35 -8.53 -8.21
N TYR A 79 3.98 -8.25 -7.06
CA TYR A 79 3.69 -8.96 -5.82
C TYR A 79 2.25 -8.71 -5.37
N THR A 80 1.83 -7.46 -5.44
CA THR A 80 0.46 -7.05 -5.15
C THR A 80 -0.56 -7.84 -5.97
N LYS A 81 -0.36 -7.96 -7.28
CA LYS A 81 -1.25 -8.70 -8.17
C LYS A 81 -1.28 -10.18 -7.83
N VAL A 82 -0.12 -10.83 -7.73
CA VAL A 82 -0.03 -12.29 -7.48
C VAL A 82 -0.72 -12.68 -6.17
N PHE A 83 -0.51 -11.92 -5.10
CA PHE A 83 -1.18 -12.18 -3.82
C PHE A 83 -2.68 -11.87 -3.87
N GLN A 84 -3.09 -10.79 -4.55
CA GLN A 84 -4.49 -10.37 -4.62
C GLN A 84 -5.36 -11.31 -5.46
N GLU A 85 -4.80 -11.90 -6.53
CA GLU A 85 -5.50 -12.82 -7.43
C GLU A 85 -5.52 -14.27 -6.91
N CYS A 86 -4.80 -14.56 -5.82
CA CYS A 86 -4.77 -15.90 -5.24
C CYS A 86 -6.11 -16.24 -4.56
N VAL A 87 -6.76 -17.28 -5.05
CA VAL A 87 -7.99 -17.85 -4.49
C VAL A 87 -7.79 -19.33 -4.28
N THR A 88 -8.08 -19.81 -3.07
CA THR A 88 -7.99 -21.23 -2.71
C THR A 88 -9.36 -21.76 -2.29
N ARG A 89 -9.56 -23.08 -2.38
CA ARG A 89 -10.79 -23.74 -1.93
C ARG A 89 -10.44 -24.88 -0.99
N ASP A 90 -11.23 -25.05 0.07
CA ASP A 90 -11.13 -26.24 0.91
C ASP A 90 -11.92 -27.42 0.33
N ALA A 91 -11.82 -28.59 0.99
CA ALA A 91 -12.53 -29.80 0.60
C ALA A 91 -14.07 -29.68 0.72
N ALA A 92 -14.57 -28.72 1.49
CA ALA A 92 -16.00 -28.43 1.61
C ALA A 92 -16.51 -27.47 0.52
N GLY A 93 -15.59 -26.94 -0.32
CA GLY A 93 -15.90 -26.02 -1.41
C GLY A 93 -15.89 -24.54 -1.01
N ASN A 94 -15.58 -24.22 0.25
CA ASN A 94 -15.49 -22.83 0.72
C ASN A 94 -14.29 -22.14 0.05
N SER A 95 -14.49 -20.91 -0.40
CA SER A 95 -13.47 -20.12 -1.09
C SER A 95 -12.78 -19.15 -0.13
N PHE A 96 -11.46 -19.05 -0.23
CA PHE A 96 -10.63 -18.15 0.56
C PHE A 96 -9.71 -17.33 -0.31
N GLU A 97 -9.42 -16.12 0.14
CA GLU A 97 -8.59 -15.16 -0.56
C GLU A 97 -7.73 -14.35 0.43
N LEU A 98 -6.85 -13.53 -0.13
CA LEU A 98 -6.03 -12.61 0.65
C LEU A 98 -6.61 -11.20 0.64
N SER A 99 -6.70 -10.68 1.83
CA SER A 99 -7.06 -9.32 2.18
C SER A 99 -5.78 -8.52 2.40
N MET A 100 -5.53 -7.46 1.64
CA MET A 100 -4.43 -6.56 1.96
C MET A 100 -4.77 -5.76 3.22
N ILE A 101 -3.90 -5.83 4.22
CA ILE A 101 -3.98 -5.09 5.49
C ILE A 101 -3.08 -3.86 5.44
N GLY A 102 -1.95 -3.96 4.75
CA GLY A 102 -1.07 -2.81 4.55
C GLY A 102 0.02 -3.10 3.53
N GLN A 103 0.43 -2.05 2.83
CA GLN A 103 1.58 -2.02 1.94
C GLN A 103 2.31 -0.71 2.19
N LYS A 104 3.59 -0.75 2.56
CA LYS A 104 4.36 0.47 2.86
C LYS A 104 5.84 0.30 2.59
N CYS A 105 6.53 1.42 2.37
CA CYS A 105 7.98 1.43 2.35
C CYS A 105 8.57 1.35 3.78
N ILE A 106 9.80 0.84 3.88
CA ILE A 106 10.52 0.73 5.15
C ILE A 106 11.22 2.06 5.46
N GLY A 107 10.69 2.81 6.42
CA GLY A 107 11.17 4.15 6.77
C GLY A 107 12.67 4.24 7.10
N ALA A 108 13.27 3.17 7.63
CA ALA A 108 14.73 3.11 7.85
C ALA A 108 15.54 3.26 6.54
N TYR A 109 15.04 2.71 5.42
CA TYR A 109 15.69 2.83 4.12
C TYR A 109 15.42 4.18 3.47
N VAL A 110 14.22 4.73 3.67
CA VAL A 110 13.92 6.11 3.26
C VAL A 110 14.91 7.07 3.91
N LYS A 111 15.14 6.94 5.22
CA LYS A 111 16.07 7.79 5.98
C LYS A 111 17.52 7.62 5.56
N ASN A 112 18.01 6.38 5.48
CA ASN A 112 19.44 6.08 5.32
C ASN A 112 19.90 5.92 3.86
N LYS A 113 19.03 5.45 2.98
CA LYS A 113 19.35 5.16 1.57
C LYS A 113 18.63 6.09 0.59
N LYS A 114 17.81 7.03 1.10
CA LYS A 114 17.10 8.05 0.32
C LYS A 114 16.30 7.46 -0.86
N ASN A 115 15.68 6.30 -0.62
CA ASN A 115 14.78 5.66 -1.58
C ASN A 115 13.67 4.90 -0.85
N GLN A 116 12.59 4.62 -1.59
CA GLN A 116 11.38 3.96 -1.07
C GLN A 116 11.23 2.53 -1.57
N ASN A 117 12.31 1.95 -2.11
CA ASN A 117 12.28 0.69 -2.85
C ASN A 117 12.19 -0.55 -1.98
N GLN A 118 12.25 -0.37 -0.66
CA GLN A 118 12.15 -1.45 0.30
C GLN A 118 10.72 -1.45 0.80
N ILE A 119 9.94 -2.41 0.35
CA ILE A 119 8.49 -2.42 0.54
C ILE A 119 8.12 -3.70 1.27
N CYS A 120 7.20 -3.58 2.23
CA CYS A 120 6.58 -4.72 2.88
C CYS A 120 5.08 -4.75 2.60
N TRP A 121 4.54 -5.96 2.65
CA TRP A 121 3.13 -6.27 2.54
C TRP A 121 2.67 -7.08 3.73
N ILE A 122 1.44 -6.81 4.14
CA ILE A 122 0.73 -7.56 5.17
C ILE A 122 -0.59 -8.01 4.55
N TRP A 123 -0.78 -9.32 4.50
CA TRP A 123 -1.98 -9.95 4.01
C TRP A 123 -2.64 -10.75 5.13
N GLN A 124 -3.96 -10.83 5.11
CA GLN A 124 -4.74 -11.70 5.99
C GLN A 124 -5.58 -12.64 5.13
N LYS A 125 -5.64 -13.92 5.47
CA LYS A 125 -6.57 -14.86 4.83
C LYS A 125 -7.99 -14.60 5.32
N VAL A 126 -8.92 -14.44 4.39
CA VAL A 126 -10.33 -14.20 4.68
C VAL A 126 -11.20 -15.15 3.86
N SER A 127 -12.43 -15.42 4.33
CA SER A 127 -13.45 -16.06 3.50
C SER A 127 -13.79 -15.13 2.33
N SER A 128 -13.85 -15.67 1.11
CA SER A 128 -14.26 -14.92 -0.09
C SER A 128 -15.73 -14.46 -0.03
N GLU A 129 -16.52 -14.99 0.90
CA GLU A 129 -17.90 -14.57 1.16
C GLU A 129 -17.99 -13.32 2.06
N ASN A 130 -16.92 -13.00 2.80
CA ASN A 130 -16.91 -11.81 3.66
C ASN A 130 -16.69 -10.53 2.84
N ASP A 131 -17.60 -9.59 3.05
CA ASP A 131 -17.83 -8.39 2.25
C ASP A 131 -16.60 -7.46 2.17
N ARG A 132 -15.79 -7.67 1.13
CA ARG A 132 -14.90 -6.65 0.54
C ARG A 132 -15.45 -6.10 -0.75
N GLY A 133 -16.78 -6.08 -0.88
CA GLY A 133 -17.47 -5.51 -2.03
C GLY A 133 -16.93 -4.12 -2.37
N PHE A 134 -16.61 -3.31 -1.36
CA PHE A 134 -16.19 -1.92 -1.58
C PHE A 134 -14.77 -1.75 -2.14
N GLN A 135 -13.73 -2.34 -1.55
CA GLN A 135 -12.37 -2.26 -2.12
C GLN A 135 -12.32 -2.86 -3.53
N ARG A 136 -12.97 -4.02 -3.73
CA ARG A 136 -13.10 -4.63 -5.05
C ARG A 136 -13.89 -3.78 -6.02
N PHE A 137 -14.95 -3.12 -5.57
CA PHE A 137 -15.73 -2.20 -6.38
C PHE A 137 -14.87 -1.01 -6.83
N LEU A 138 -14.08 -0.43 -5.93
CA LEU A 138 -13.15 0.65 -6.27
C LEU A 138 -12.15 0.15 -7.34
N ASP A 139 -11.41 -0.92 -7.07
CA ASP A 139 -10.35 -1.38 -7.98
C ASP A 139 -10.88 -1.99 -9.30
N ASN A 140 -12.10 -2.54 -9.32
CA ASN A 140 -12.67 -3.22 -10.50
C ASN A 140 -13.77 -2.43 -11.23
N VAL A 141 -14.25 -1.30 -10.72
CA VAL A 141 -15.30 -0.51 -11.38
C VAL A 141 -14.80 0.90 -11.65
N GLN A 142 -14.66 1.71 -10.61
CA GLN A 142 -14.39 3.14 -10.76
C GLN A 142 -12.90 3.45 -10.96
N TYR A 143 -12.02 2.75 -10.25
CA TYR A 143 -10.58 3.00 -10.17
C TYR A 143 -9.76 1.79 -10.67
N LYS A 144 -10.24 1.17 -11.76
CA LYS A 144 -9.38 0.34 -12.61
C LYS A 144 -8.22 1.17 -13.15
N SER A 145 -7.05 0.58 -13.36
CA SER A 145 -5.86 1.30 -13.82
C SER A 145 -6.10 2.15 -15.07
N SER A 146 -6.87 1.66 -16.05
CA SER A 146 -7.24 2.44 -17.24
C SER A 146 -8.18 3.61 -16.95
N GLY A 147 -9.07 3.47 -15.97
CA GLY A 147 -9.93 4.54 -15.46
C GLY A 147 -9.11 5.61 -14.75
N ILE A 148 -8.18 5.22 -13.89
CA ILE A 148 -7.26 6.13 -13.19
C ILE A 148 -6.46 6.96 -14.20
N LEU A 149 -5.82 6.32 -15.18
CA LEU A 149 -5.04 7.02 -16.21
C LEU A 149 -5.91 7.94 -17.08
N ARG A 150 -7.17 7.57 -17.33
CA ARG A 150 -8.14 8.44 -18.02
C ARG A 150 -8.49 9.65 -17.17
N TYR A 151 -8.75 9.49 -15.88
CA TYR A 151 -9.02 10.58 -14.97
C TYR A 151 -7.83 11.53 -14.87
N GLU A 152 -6.61 11.01 -14.75
CA GLU A 152 -5.39 11.81 -14.78
C GLU A 152 -5.26 12.63 -16.07
N ARG A 153 -5.57 12.03 -17.22
CA ARG A 153 -5.56 12.77 -18.49
C ARG A 153 -6.56 13.93 -18.52
N VAL A 154 -7.68 13.82 -17.80
CA VAL A 154 -8.73 14.86 -17.75
C VAL A 154 -8.40 15.93 -16.71
N PHE A 155 -7.97 15.53 -15.51
CA PHE A 155 -7.78 16.44 -14.39
C PHE A 155 -6.37 17.04 -14.31
N GLY A 156 -5.38 16.40 -14.93
CA GLY A 156 -3.99 16.81 -14.93
C GLY A 156 -3.07 15.77 -14.30
N GLN A 157 -1.80 15.79 -14.71
CA GLN A 157 -0.76 14.86 -14.24
C GLN A 157 -0.71 14.82 -12.70
N GLY A 158 -0.80 13.63 -12.12
CA GLY A 158 -0.79 13.43 -10.67
C GLY A 158 -2.15 13.49 -9.98
N PHE A 159 -3.24 13.84 -10.68
CA PHE A 159 -4.53 14.14 -10.04
C PHE A 159 -5.68 13.32 -10.62
N VAL A 160 -6.62 12.91 -9.76
CA VAL A 160 -7.81 12.11 -10.14
C VAL A 160 -9.11 12.81 -9.72
N SER A 161 -9.05 14.14 -9.68
CA SER A 161 -10.01 14.97 -8.94
C SER A 161 -9.99 16.41 -9.45
N THR A 162 -11.05 17.15 -9.13
CA THR A 162 -11.42 18.39 -9.82
C THR A 162 -10.35 19.48 -9.76
N GLY A 163 -10.05 20.08 -10.93
CA GLY A 163 -9.14 21.23 -11.08
C GLY A 163 -7.65 20.92 -10.91
N GLY A 164 -7.28 19.66 -10.67
CA GLY A 164 -5.90 19.20 -10.67
C GLY A 164 -5.00 20.02 -9.74
N ILE A 165 -3.89 20.51 -10.31
CA ILE A 165 -2.90 21.30 -9.58
C ILE A 165 -3.43 22.68 -9.17
N GLU A 166 -4.28 23.33 -9.96
CA GLU A 166 -4.71 24.71 -9.70
C GLU A 166 -5.52 24.82 -8.41
N THR A 167 -6.51 23.95 -8.24
CA THR A 167 -7.32 23.88 -7.01
C THR A 167 -6.50 23.36 -5.83
N THR A 168 -5.55 22.45 -6.07
CA THR A 168 -4.63 21.96 -5.03
C THR A 168 -3.80 23.11 -4.45
N LYS A 169 -3.26 24.01 -5.29
CA LYS A 169 -2.54 25.20 -4.82
C LYS A 169 -3.42 26.07 -3.94
N GLU A 170 -4.63 26.39 -4.40
CA GLU A 170 -5.57 27.25 -3.67
C GLU A 170 -5.92 26.67 -2.28
N PHE A 171 -6.15 25.36 -2.19
CA PHE A 171 -6.52 24.73 -0.91
C PHE A 171 -5.33 24.62 0.04
N VAL A 172 -4.16 24.24 -0.46
CA VAL A 172 -2.96 24.08 0.37
C VAL A 172 -2.48 25.43 0.90
N GLU A 173 -2.60 26.52 0.14
CA GLU A 173 -2.30 27.87 0.63
C GLU A 173 -3.10 28.27 1.88
N LYS A 174 -4.33 27.75 2.04
CA LYS A 174 -5.18 28.01 3.20
C LYS A 174 -4.76 27.24 4.47
N MET A 175 -3.89 26.23 4.34
CA MET A 175 -3.42 25.40 5.45
C MET A 175 -2.25 26.03 6.21
N ASP A 176 -1.61 27.06 5.64
CA ASP A 176 -0.43 27.74 6.21
C ASP A 176 0.67 26.76 6.67
N LEU A 177 0.95 25.74 5.84
CA LEU A 177 1.92 24.68 6.14
C LEU A 177 3.31 25.24 6.46
N LYS A 178 3.93 24.69 7.50
CA LYS A 178 5.28 25.04 7.96
C LYS A 178 6.25 23.88 7.75
N PRO A 179 7.52 24.17 7.39
CA PRO A 179 8.56 23.15 7.29
C PRO A 179 8.63 22.25 8.53
N GLY A 180 8.74 20.94 8.30
CA GLY A 180 8.80 19.91 9.35
C GLY A 180 7.45 19.45 9.89
N GLN A 181 6.32 20.08 9.53
CA GLN A 181 5.00 19.59 9.90
C GLN A 181 4.68 18.25 9.25
N LYS A 182 3.76 17.51 9.87
CA LYS A 182 3.27 16.22 9.39
C LYS A 182 1.82 16.32 8.93
N VAL A 183 1.56 15.90 7.69
CA VAL A 183 0.24 15.93 7.05
C VAL A 183 -0.25 14.50 6.84
N LEU A 184 -1.52 14.22 7.16
CA LEU A 184 -2.22 13.01 6.73
C LEU A 184 -3.11 13.34 5.54
N ASP A 185 -2.89 12.72 4.38
CA ASP A 185 -3.81 12.78 3.23
C ASP A 185 -4.70 11.54 3.20
N VAL A 186 -6.02 11.75 3.36
CA VAL A 186 -7.04 10.70 3.33
C VAL A 186 -7.66 10.60 1.93
N GLY A 187 -7.33 9.51 1.25
CA GLY A 187 -7.62 9.26 -0.16
C GLY A 187 -6.64 10.00 -1.07
N CYS A 188 -5.36 9.74 -0.86
CA CYS A 188 -4.26 10.41 -1.57
C CYS A 188 -4.22 10.10 -3.08
N GLY A 189 -4.96 9.08 -3.54
CA GLY A 189 -5.00 8.68 -4.94
C GLY A 189 -3.61 8.33 -5.47
N ILE A 190 -3.23 8.94 -6.60
CA ILE A 190 -1.94 8.71 -7.27
C ILE A 190 -0.81 9.66 -6.82
N GLY A 191 -1.01 10.40 -5.72
CA GLY A 191 0.08 11.09 -5.02
C GLY A 191 0.33 12.55 -5.37
N GLY A 192 -0.35 13.13 -6.38
CA GLY A 192 0.01 14.45 -6.91
C GLY A 192 -0.09 15.59 -5.90
N GLY A 193 -1.07 15.54 -5.00
CA GLY A 193 -1.21 16.53 -3.91
C GLY A 193 -0.11 16.37 -2.86
N ASP A 194 0.22 15.12 -2.51
CA ASP A 194 1.24 14.79 -1.52
C ASP A 194 2.63 15.26 -1.96
N PHE A 195 2.99 15.00 -3.22
CA PHE A 195 4.25 15.47 -3.80
C PHE A 195 4.30 17.00 -3.81
N TYR A 196 3.23 17.66 -4.23
CA TYR A 196 3.15 19.12 -4.23
C TYR A 196 3.38 19.70 -2.82
N MET A 197 2.69 19.18 -1.80
CA MET A 197 2.84 19.64 -0.42
C MET A 197 4.27 19.42 0.09
N ALA A 198 4.81 18.22 -0.06
CA ALA A 198 6.14 17.90 0.43
C ALA A 198 7.24 18.72 -0.25
N GLU A 199 7.16 18.93 -1.56
CA GLU A 199 8.19 19.67 -2.32
C GLU A 199 8.14 21.19 -2.07
N ASN A 200 6.96 21.78 -1.90
CA ASN A 200 6.81 23.23 -1.83
C ASN A 200 6.81 23.77 -0.39
N PHE A 201 6.50 22.93 0.61
CA PHE A 201 6.36 23.36 2.01
C PHE A 201 7.30 22.63 2.98
N ASP A 202 8.14 21.70 2.49
CA ASP A 202 9.06 20.90 3.31
C ASP A 202 8.36 20.16 4.47
N VAL A 203 7.15 19.67 4.20
CA VAL A 203 6.35 18.86 5.13
C VAL A 203 6.54 17.37 4.89
N HIS A 204 6.25 16.57 5.91
CA HIS A 204 6.15 15.13 5.79
C HIS A 204 4.71 14.70 5.54
N VAL A 205 4.43 14.10 4.39
CA VAL A 205 3.06 13.67 4.03
C VAL A 205 2.92 12.15 4.18
N VAL A 206 1.86 11.73 4.86
CA VAL A 206 1.42 10.34 4.97
C VAL A 206 0.13 10.21 4.17
N GLY A 207 0.21 9.61 2.98
CA GLY A 207 -0.95 9.36 2.12
C GLY A 207 -1.53 7.97 2.35
N ILE A 208 -2.84 7.90 2.59
CA ILE A 208 -3.57 6.63 2.62
C ILE A 208 -4.65 6.59 1.55
N ASP A 209 -4.84 5.43 0.93
CA ASP A 209 -5.94 5.17 0.02
C ASP A 209 -6.39 3.71 0.15
N LEU A 210 -7.67 3.44 -0.05
CA LEU A 210 -8.20 2.07 -0.01
C LEU A 210 -7.89 1.30 -1.31
N SER A 211 -7.77 2.02 -2.43
CA SER A 211 -7.47 1.44 -3.74
C SER A 211 -6.01 1.01 -3.82
N VAL A 212 -5.82 -0.27 -4.09
CA VAL A 212 -4.50 -0.85 -4.33
C VAL A 212 -3.86 -0.26 -5.59
N ASN A 213 -4.69 0.00 -6.61
CA ASN A 213 -4.23 0.58 -7.87
C ASN A 213 -3.70 2.01 -7.67
N MET A 214 -4.39 2.83 -6.87
CA MET A 214 -3.97 4.20 -6.57
C MET A 214 -2.60 4.24 -5.90
N ILE A 215 -2.45 3.51 -4.79
CA ILE A 215 -1.18 3.46 -4.04
C ILE A 215 -0.06 2.86 -4.88
N SER A 216 -0.36 1.88 -5.74
CA SER A 216 0.66 1.34 -6.66
C SER A 216 1.22 2.41 -7.59
N PHE A 217 0.38 3.28 -8.16
CA PHE A 217 0.84 4.41 -8.97
C PHE A 217 1.59 5.45 -8.13
N ALA A 218 1.10 5.77 -6.93
CA ALA A 218 1.74 6.74 -6.04
C ALA A 218 3.16 6.28 -5.65
N LEU A 219 3.32 5.02 -5.25
CA LEU A 219 4.62 4.42 -4.93
C LEU A 219 5.56 4.38 -6.13
N GLU A 220 5.05 4.06 -7.33
CA GLU A 220 5.85 4.08 -8.56
C GLU A 220 6.37 5.49 -8.88
N ARG A 221 5.53 6.51 -8.68
CA ARG A 221 5.90 7.92 -8.95
C ARG A 221 6.83 8.50 -7.90
N ALA A 222 6.78 7.98 -6.67
CA ALA A 222 7.68 8.39 -5.61
C ALA A 222 9.13 7.92 -5.81
N ILE A 223 9.38 6.99 -6.76
CA ILE A 223 10.74 6.50 -7.04
C ILE A 223 11.61 7.66 -7.52
N GLY A 224 12.75 7.84 -6.85
CA GLY A 224 13.73 8.86 -7.23
C GLY A 224 13.35 10.29 -6.84
N LEU A 225 12.15 10.51 -6.30
CA LEU A 225 11.80 11.78 -5.69
C LEU A 225 12.47 11.91 -4.33
N ASN A 226 13.06 13.08 -4.08
CA ASN A 226 13.68 13.42 -2.80
C ASN A 226 12.70 14.20 -1.90
N CYS A 227 11.43 13.78 -1.87
CA CYS A 227 10.38 14.40 -1.06
C CYS A 227 9.95 13.47 0.09
N SER A 228 9.51 14.07 1.20
CA SER A 228 9.19 13.37 2.44
C SER A 228 7.75 12.81 2.42
N VAL A 229 7.47 11.87 1.52
CA VAL A 229 6.13 11.28 1.37
C VAL A 229 6.16 9.78 1.67
N GLU A 230 5.17 9.25 2.37
CA GLU A 230 4.93 7.81 2.50
C GLU A 230 3.49 7.46 2.11
N PHE A 231 3.32 6.32 1.43
CA PHE A 231 2.01 5.85 0.96
C PHE A 231 1.67 4.49 1.57
N GLU A 232 0.40 4.33 1.94
CA GLU A 232 -0.13 3.09 2.49
C GLU A 232 -1.52 2.73 1.92
N VAL A 233 -1.70 1.47 1.53
CA VAL A 233 -3.04 0.92 1.29
C VAL A 233 -3.73 0.74 2.64
N ALA A 234 -4.75 1.55 2.93
CA ALA A 234 -5.49 1.48 4.18
C ALA A 234 -6.93 1.98 4.04
N ASP A 235 -7.85 1.33 4.75
CA ASP A 235 -9.19 1.86 4.99
C ASP A 235 -9.13 2.91 6.11
N CYS A 236 -9.32 4.17 5.76
CA CYS A 236 -9.33 5.29 6.70
C CYS A 236 -10.33 5.12 7.86
N THR A 237 -11.41 4.37 7.68
CA THR A 237 -12.44 4.15 8.70
C THR A 237 -12.00 3.18 9.80
N THR A 238 -11.03 2.31 9.51
CA THR A 238 -10.51 1.30 10.43
C THR A 238 -9.07 1.58 10.86
N LYS A 239 -8.27 2.26 10.04
CA LYS A 239 -6.84 2.53 10.26
C LYS A 239 -6.55 3.32 11.53
N HIS A 240 -5.78 2.75 12.45
CA HIS A 240 -5.39 3.38 13.71
C HIS A 240 -4.07 4.15 13.58
N TYR A 241 -4.07 5.36 14.14
CA TYR A 241 -2.88 6.17 14.39
C TYR A 241 -2.90 6.62 15.86
N PRO A 242 -1.73 6.88 16.48
CA PRO A 242 -1.69 7.55 17.77
C PRO A 242 -2.40 8.91 17.72
N GLU A 243 -3.01 9.32 18.83
CA GLU A 243 -3.59 10.67 18.94
C GLU A 243 -2.52 11.75 18.75
N ASN A 244 -2.92 12.93 18.26
CA ASN A 244 -2.03 14.07 17.99
C ASN A 244 -0.81 13.72 17.12
N SER A 245 -1.00 12.89 16.09
CA SER A 245 0.07 12.44 15.20
C SER A 245 0.33 13.38 14.03
N PHE A 246 -0.61 14.27 13.70
CA PHE A 246 -0.58 15.07 12.47
C PHE A 246 -0.95 16.51 12.76
N ASP A 247 -0.19 17.45 12.20
CA ASP A 247 -0.47 18.88 12.30
C ASP A 247 -1.64 19.28 11.39
N VAL A 248 -1.77 18.60 10.25
CA VAL A 248 -2.86 18.80 9.28
C VAL A 248 -3.42 17.46 8.81
N ILE A 249 -4.74 17.38 8.70
CA ILE A 249 -5.44 16.30 8.01
C ILE A 249 -6.07 16.89 6.76
N TYR A 250 -5.67 16.39 5.60
CA TYR A 250 -6.14 16.77 4.30
C TYR A 250 -6.95 15.62 3.68
N SER A 251 -7.97 15.96 2.92
CA SER A 251 -8.73 15.00 2.12
C SER A 251 -9.44 15.76 1.02
N ARG A 252 -9.37 15.25 -0.21
CA ARG A 252 -9.98 15.93 -1.35
C ARG A 252 -10.75 14.95 -2.23
N ASP A 253 -12.04 15.22 -2.38
CA ASP A 253 -13.01 14.41 -3.13
C ASP A 253 -13.08 12.93 -2.69
N THR A 254 -12.64 12.60 -1.47
CA THR A 254 -12.61 11.22 -0.94
C THR A 254 -13.80 10.93 -0.02
N ILE A 255 -14.13 11.85 0.89
CA ILE A 255 -15.09 11.59 1.99
C ILE A 255 -16.49 11.21 1.48
N LEU A 256 -16.86 11.60 0.25
CA LEU A 256 -18.10 11.21 -0.40
C LEU A 256 -18.26 9.69 -0.60
N HIS A 257 -17.15 8.95 -0.57
CA HIS A 257 -17.11 7.49 -0.64
C HIS A 257 -17.30 6.81 0.72
N ILE A 258 -17.29 7.56 1.81
CA ILE A 258 -17.39 7.04 3.17
C ILE A 258 -18.83 7.21 3.65
N GLN A 259 -19.44 6.14 4.19
CA GLN A 259 -20.68 6.30 4.95
C GLN A 259 -20.37 7.01 6.27
N VAL A 260 -20.42 8.34 6.26
CA VAL A 260 -20.02 9.17 7.40
C VAL A 260 -20.93 8.90 8.59
N HIS A 261 -20.43 8.14 9.55
CA HIS A 261 -20.96 8.11 10.91
C HIS A 261 -20.26 9.19 11.74
N LYS A 262 -20.97 9.80 12.71
CA LYS A 262 -20.41 10.80 13.65
C LYS A 262 -19.09 10.36 14.30
N LEU A 263 -18.91 9.04 14.47
CA LEU A 263 -17.71 8.42 15.03
C LEU A 263 -16.46 8.63 14.16
N TYR A 264 -16.60 8.66 12.83
CA TYR A 264 -15.47 8.86 11.92
C TYR A 264 -14.90 10.28 12.01
N LEU A 265 -15.75 11.30 12.00
CA LEU A 265 -15.31 12.69 12.17
C LEU A 265 -14.64 12.90 13.54
N SER A 266 -15.21 12.33 14.60
CA SER A 266 -14.64 12.40 15.95
C SER A 266 -13.23 11.79 16.01
N ARG A 267 -13.02 10.69 15.27
CA ARG A 267 -11.71 10.04 15.15
C ARG A 267 -10.71 10.93 14.42
N LEU A 268 -11.08 11.55 13.29
CA LEU A 268 -10.18 12.48 12.59
C LEU A 268 -9.73 13.63 13.51
N PHE A 269 -10.65 14.20 14.29
CA PHE A 269 -10.30 15.24 15.26
C PHE A 269 -9.29 14.78 16.30
N SER A 270 -9.36 13.52 16.78
CA SER A 270 -8.37 12.99 17.75
C SER A 270 -6.96 12.82 17.19
N LEU A 271 -6.82 12.73 15.86
CA LEU A 271 -5.52 12.55 15.21
C LEU A 271 -4.78 13.87 14.99
N ALA A 272 -5.51 14.99 14.95
CA ALA A 272 -4.95 16.31 14.71
C ALA A 272 -4.34 16.90 15.99
N SER A 273 -3.12 17.43 15.89
CA SER A 273 -2.50 18.25 16.93
C SER A 273 -3.36 19.50 17.15
N LEU A 274 -4.02 19.62 18.31
CA LEU A 274 -4.70 20.86 18.67
C LEU A 274 -3.67 21.93 19.02
N SER A 275 -3.36 22.80 18.06
CA SER A 275 -2.70 24.08 18.33
C SER A 275 -3.73 25.01 18.97
N LEU A 276 -3.63 25.24 20.29
CA LEU A 276 -4.32 26.34 20.98
C LEU A 276 -3.61 27.67 20.72
#